data_AF-A0A399IC11-F1
#
_entry.id   AF-A0A399IC11-F1
#
_cell.length_a   1.000
_cell.length_b   1.000
_cell.length_c   1.000
_cell.angle_alpha   90.00
_cell.angle_beta   90.00
_cell.angle_gamma   90.00
#
_symmetry.space_group_name_H-M   'P 1'
#
loop_
_entity.id
_entity.type
_entity.pdbx_description
1 polymer ?
#
loop_
_entity_poly.entity_id
_entity_poly.type
_entity_poly.pdbx_seq_one_letter_code
_entity_poly.pdbx_strand_id
1 'polypeptide(L)'
;MKRFWLLVMLAAVTALAGCATPPARCTSPEDNPRHHYLRGMEALETLKVDVAMEKFDRAVYCEDQFSAAYSGRAVAFAIKSRLQGDAGYKGVEIDRAMENLEKGRKLAETDNDRFENLVAAIRVNNLIKGNKWLDAAEDAYREAMNQKIDEKLLDYYQGKEAATYFMGLAYLDAYEFRKAEDKFRETLDARKDGKWNEPADRAWKKTDKIVRAMGGITVGDVGKKIAVMASVGRGDLAALLIDELKLDKLFQGRIPVKSQVDKMQAEFTPADIMNYPFKDEVLTVMKWKVRGLEPKFDETTKAYLFKPGEKVARGEMAFILEDVLMKLTGDEKLATAFFGQDRSPFPDVKPTSPFYNAVLNMTTRGIMEGELSGDFRINDPVDGAEAILAVRMLQQRINIH
;
A
#
# COMPACT_ATOMS: atom_id res chain seq x y z
N MET A 1 29.25 61.11 -48.44
CA MET A 1 29.13 61.51 -47.01
C MET A 1 27.83 61.07 -46.33
N LYS A 2 26.63 61.28 -46.92
CA LYS A 2 25.35 60.87 -46.30
C LYS A 2 25.19 59.35 -46.03
N ARG A 3 25.69 58.48 -46.94
CA ARG A 3 25.62 57.01 -46.78
C ARG A 3 26.55 56.46 -45.68
N PHE A 4 27.68 57.13 -45.43
CA PHE A 4 28.62 56.75 -44.38
C PHE A 4 28.05 57.08 -42.99
N TRP A 5 27.40 58.23 -42.86
CA TRP A 5 26.66 58.61 -41.64
C TRP A 5 25.47 57.70 -41.34
N LEU A 6 24.77 57.22 -42.37
CA LEU A 6 23.70 56.21 -42.22
C LEU A 6 24.22 54.86 -41.72
N LEU A 7 25.38 54.40 -42.21
CA LEU A 7 26.00 53.15 -41.74
C LEU A 7 26.56 53.26 -40.32
N VAL A 8 27.11 54.43 -39.95
CA VAL A 8 27.59 54.69 -38.57
C VAL A 8 26.42 54.80 -37.59
N MET A 9 25.30 55.43 -37.97
CA MET A 9 24.08 55.47 -37.16
C MET A 9 23.44 54.08 -36.99
N LEU A 10 23.44 53.25 -38.05
CA LEU A 10 22.90 51.89 -37.97
C LEU A 10 23.75 50.98 -37.08
N ALA A 11 25.09 51.11 -37.15
CA ALA A 11 26.01 50.40 -36.27
C ALA A 11 25.90 50.84 -34.79
N ALA A 12 25.63 52.13 -34.54
CA ALA A 12 25.40 52.65 -33.19
C ALA A 12 24.06 52.18 -32.60
N VAL A 13 23.02 51.99 -33.41
CA VAL A 13 21.73 51.44 -32.96
C VAL A 13 21.82 49.94 -32.65
N THR A 14 22.63 49.18 -33.39
CA THR A 14 22.88 47.75 -33.05
C THR A 14 23.76 47.57 -31.82
N ALA A 15 24.62 48.53 -31.49
CA ALA A 15 25.44 48.50 -30.28
C ALA A 15 24.64 48.82 -28.99
N LEU A 16 23.48 49.47 -29.12
CA LEU A 16 22.56 49.75 -28.00
C LEU A 16 21.53 48.63 -27.77
N ALA A 17 21.46 47.62 -28.65
CA ALA A 17 20.75 46.36 -28.40
C ALA A 17 21.59 45.40 -27.53
N GLY A 18 22.36 45.95 -26.60
CA GLY A 18 23.07 45.18 -25.57
C GLY A 18 22.06 44.40 -24.75
N CYS A 19 22.32 43.10 -24.58
CA CYS A 19 21.51 42.14 -23.84
C CYS A 19 20.92 42.73 -22.55
N ALA A 20 19.63 43.07 -22.57
CA ALA A 20 18.89 43.28 -21.33
C ALA A 20 18.92 41.95 -20.57
N THR A 21 19.65 41.91 -19.46
CA THR A 21 19.58 40.76 -18.56
C THR A 21 18.12 40.57 -18.14
N PRO A 22 17.56 39.35 -18.23
CA PRO A 22 16.20 39.10 -17.77
C PRO A 22 16.04 39.63 -16.35
N PRO A 23 14.89 40.24 -16.01
CA PRO A 23 14.66 40.73 -14.65
C PRO A 23 14.87 39.58 -13.67
N ALA A 24 15.58 39.86 -12.57
CA ALA A 24 15.80 38.88 -11.51
C ALA A 24 14.45 38.36 -11.02
N ARG A 25 14.24 37.05 -11.11
CA ARG A 25 13.05 36.38 -10.60
C ARG A 25 13.29 35.99 -9.15
N CYS A 26 12.24 36.03 -8.34
CA CYS A 26 12.25 35.43 -7.00
C CYS A 26 13.37 35.99 -6.10
N THR A 27 13.21 37.26 -5.73
CA THR A 27 14.27 38.05 -5.07
C THR A 27 14.14 38.12 -3.54
N SER A 28 13.20 37.38 -2.93
CA SER A 28 13.01 37.40 -1.47
C SER A 28 13.49 36.10 -0.83
N PRO A 29 13.85 36.11 0.48
CA PRO A 29 14.27 34.88 1.16
C PRO A 29 13.23 33.75 1.13
N GLU A 30 11.94 34.06 1.06
CA GLU A 30 10.85 33.06 0.99
C GLU A 30 10.42 32.75 -0.44
N ASP A 31 10.74 33.62 -1.40
CA ASP A 31 10.50 33.40 -2.81
C ASP A 31 11.81 33.01 -3.48
N ASN A 32 12.21 31.75 -3.32
CA ASN A 32 13.42 31.17 -3.92
C ASN A 32 13.17 29.69 -4.30
N PRO A 33 13.93 29.11 -5.25
CA PRO A 33 13.65 27.79 -5.79
C PRO A 33 13.71 26.67 -4.73
N ARG A 34 14.68 26.71 -3.80
CA ARG A 34 14.84 25.72 -2.73
C ARG A 34 13.66 25.73 -1.76
N HIS A 35 13.21 26.92 -1.35
CA HIS A 35 12.04 27.06 -0.48
C HIS A 35 10.79 26.49 -1.14
N HIS A 36 10.52 26.87 -2.39
CA HIS A 36 9.36 26.36 -3.11
C HIS A 36 9.44 24.85 -3.34
N TYR A 37 10.60 24.31 -3.68
CA TYR A 37 10.78 22.85 -3.78
C TYR A 37 10.48 22.14 -2.46
N LEU A 38 11.05 22.59 -1.34
CA LEU A 38 10.75 22.02 -0.02
C LEU A 38 9.25 22.04 0.29
N ARG A 39 8.59 23.18 0.10
CA ARG A 39 7.13 23.31 0.30
C ARG A 39 6.32 22.40 -0.63
N GLY A 40 6.79 22.23 -1.86
CA GLY A 40 6.19 21.30 -2.81
C GLY A 40 6.28 19.86 -2.33
N MET A 41 7.43 19.45 -1.83
CA MET A 41 7.64 18.10 -1.31
C MET A 41 6.84 17.83 -0.02
N GLU A 42 6.78 18.79 0.91
CA GLU A 42 5.90 18.73 2.10
C GLU A 42 4.41 18.61 1.70
N ALA A 43 3.98 19.31 0.65
CA ALA A 43 2.63 19.18 0.12
C ALA A 43 2.36 17.78 -0.44
N LEU A 44 3.35 17.14 -1.09
CA LEU A 44 3.23 15.75 -1.54
C LEU A 44 3.08 14.75 -0.39
N GLU A 45 3.74 14.97 0.76
CA GLU A 45 3.60 14.10 1.94
C GLU A 45 2.15 14.04 2.47
N THR A 46 1.39 15.12 2.26
CA THR A 46 -0.02 15.23 2.65
C THR A 46 -0.98 15.06 1.46
N LEU A 47 -0.50 14.54 0.33
CA LEU A 47 -1.24 14.32 -0.91
C LEU A 47 -1.94 15.58 -1.48
N LYS A 48 -1.45 16.78 -1.15
CA LYS A 48 -1.91 18.06 -1.72
C LYS A 48 -1.21 18.31 -3.06
N VAL A 49 -1.51 17.47 -4.04
CA VAL A 49 -0.73 17.39 -5.30
C VAL A 49 -0.80 18.68 -6.12
N ASP A 50 -1.93 19.38 -6.15
CA ASP A 50 -2.05 20.64 -6.88
C ASP A 50 -1.24 21.77 -6.25
N VAL A 51 -1.23 21.84 -4.91
CA VAL A 51 -0.36 22.78 -4.17
C VAL A 51 1.11 22.46 -4.44
N ALA A 52 1.47 21.18 -4.44
CA ALA A 52 2.83 20.76 -4.77
C ALA A 52 3.24 21.20 -6.17
N MET A 53 2.36 21.01 -7.16
CA MET A 53 2.61 21.42 -8.55
C MET A 53 2.83 22.93 -8.65
N GLU A 54 1.98 23.76 -8.03
CA GLU A 54 2.15 25.22 -8.00
C GLU A 54 3.51 25.63 -7.44
N LYS A 55 3.95 24.96 -6.36
CA LYS A 55 5.26 25.23 -5.76
C LYS A 55 6.42 24.81 -6.66
N PHE A 56 6.36 23.64 -7.29
CA PHE A 56 7.40 23.27 -8.25
C PHE A 56 7.39 24.17 -9.48
N ASP A 57 6.22 24.62 -9.93
CA ASP A 57 6.10 25.59 -11.02
C ASP A 57 6.74 26.92 -10.67
N ARG A 58 6.55 27.39 -9.44
CA ARG A 58 7.22 28.58 -8.94
C ARG A 58 8.73 28.37 -8.85
N ALA A 59 9.20 27.22 -8.36
CA ALA A 59 10.63 26.91 -8.31
C ALA A 59 11.28 26.94 -9.69
N VAL A 60 10.66 26.31 -10.70
CA VAL A 60 11.14 26.34 -12.10
C VAL A 60 11.04 27.73 -12.70
N TYR A 61 10.02 28.52 -12.34
CA TYR A 61 9.95 29.91 -12.76
C TYR A 61 11.14 30.71 -12.20
N CYS A 62 11.48 30.54 -10.93
CA CYS A 62 12.60 31.20 -10.27
C CYS A 62 13.94 30.82 -10.92
N GLU A 63 14.16 29.53 -11.15
CA GLU A 63 15.38 28.98 -11.73
C GLU A 63 15.04 27.80 -12.64
N ASP A 64 15.13 28.02 -13.95
CA ASP A 64 14.65 27.04 -14.94
C ASP A 64 15.57 25.81 -15.11
N GLN A 65 16.81 25.89 -14.59
CA GLN A 65 17.78 24.81 -14.50
C GLN A 65 17.69 24.02 -13.18
N PHE A 66 16.79 24.39 -12.26
CA PHE A 66 16.73 23.76 -10.95
C PHE A 66 16.17 22.31 -11.02
N SER A 67 17.09 21.35 -11.14
CA SER A 67 16.81 19.93 -11.38
C SER A 67 15.80 19.31 -10.39
N ALA A 68 15.92 19.66 -9.11
CA ALA A 68 15.08 19.13 -8.04
C ALA A 68 13.59 19.44 -8.25
N ALA A 69 13.24 20.62 -8.78
CA ALA A 69 11.85 20.97 -9.04
C ALA A 69 11.22 20.13 -10.15
N TYR A 70 11.96 19.78 -11.20
CA TYR A 70 11.47 18.85 -12.23
C TYR A 70 11.30 17.44 -11.67
N SER A 71 12.23 17.00 -10.82
CA SER A 71 12.11 15.72 -10.11
C SER A 71 10.88 15.69 -9.19
N GLY A 72 10.57 16.80 -8.50
CA GLY A 72 9.34 16.98 -7.73
C GLY A 72 8.06 16.93 -8.59
N ARG A 73 8.04 17.64 -9.73
CA ARG A 73 6.93 17.56 -10.71
C ARG A 73 6.72 16.14 -11.22
N ALA A 74 7.79 15.40 -11.49
CA ALA A 74 7.70 14.02 -11.94
C ALA A 74 6.95 13.14 -10.94
N VAL A 75 7.29 13.25 -9.65
CA VAL A 75 6.57 12.56 -8.58
C VAL A 75 5.11 13.02 -8.49
N ALA A 76 4.85 14.32 -8.59
CA ALA A 76 3.49 14.86 -8.54
C ALA A 76 2.61 14.30 -9.68
N PHE A 77 3.11 14.29 -10.92
CA PHE A 77 2.41 13.69 -12.07
C PHE A 77 2.23 12.18 -11.92
N ALA A 78 3.21 11.47 -11.35
CA ALA A 78 3.08 10.05 -11.05
C ALA A 78 1.99 9.76 -10.00
N ILE A 79 1.80 10.64 -9.02
CA ILE A 79 0.67 10.54 -8.07
C ILE A 79 -0.66 10.82 -8.80
N LYS A 80 -0.73 11.85 -9.64
CA LYS A 80 -1.93 12.15 -10.44
C LYS A 80 -2.34 10.97 -11.32
N SER A 81 -1.39 10.30 -11.96
CA SER A 81 -1.68 9.13 -12.79
C SER A 81 -2.23 7.94 -11.99
N ARG A 82 -1.79 7.76 -10.74
CA ARG A 82 -2.32 6.72 -9.83
C ARG A 82 -3.75 7.02 -9.36
N LEU A 83 -4.09 8.30 -9.20
CA LEU A 83 -5.44 8.75 -8.80
C LEU A 83 -6.42 8.84 -9.97
N GLN A 84 -5.94 8.81 -11.21
CA GLN A 84 -6.76 8.94 -12.41
C GLN A 84 -7.41 7.60 -12.81
N GLY A 85 -8.74 7.60 -12.90
CA GLY A 85 -9.53 6.42 -13.30
C GLY A 85 -9.66 6.25 -14.82
N ASP A 86 -9.60 7.32 -15.59
CA ASP A 86 -9.65 7.27 -17.05
C ASP A 86 -8.28 6.91 -17.65
N ALA A 87 -8.24 5.89 -18.51
CA ALA A 87 -7.00 5.37 -19.07
C ALA A 87 -6.27 6.38 -19.97
N GLY A 88 -6.99 7.23 -20.71
CA GLY A 88 -6.41 8.23 -21.59
C GLY A 88 -5.75 9.35 -20.79
N TYR A 89 -6.47 9.92 -19.83
CA TYR A 89 -5.89 10.93 -18.93
C TYR A 89 -4.75 10.36 -18.08
N LYS A 90 -4.84 9.10 -17.65
CA LYS A 90 -3.76 8.43 -16.93
C LYS A 90 -2.48 8.35 -17.76
N GLY A 91 -2.59 8.02 -19.05
CA GLY A 91 -1.44 8.00 -19.98
C GLY A 91 -0.75 9.35 -20.09
N VAL A 92 -1.52 10.44 -20.23
CA VAL A 92 -0.96 11.81 -20.30
C VAL A 92 -0.18 12.18 -19.04
N GLU A 93 -0.70 11.82 -17.85
CA GLU A 93 0.00 12.10 -16.59
C GLU A 93 1.28 11.24 -16.45
N ILE A 94 1.29 10.01 -16.96
CA ILE A 94 2.50 9.16 -17.05
C ILE A 94 3.55 9.82 -17.95
N ASP A 95 3.16 10.27 -19.14
CA ASP A 95 4.09 10.90 -20.09
C ASP A 95 4.72 12.16 -19.48
N ARG A 96 3.91 13.00 -18.83
CA ARG A 96 4.38 14.20 -18.11
C ARG A 96 5.33 13.85 -16.96
N ALA A 97 5.05 12.78 -16.22
CA ALA A 97 5.93 12.32 -15.15
C ALA A 97 7.30 11.92 -15.70
N MET A 98 7.33 11.12 -16.77
CA MET A 98 8.57 10.64 -17.37
C MET A 98 9.35 11.76 -18.05
N GLU A 99 8.68 12.70 -18.73
CA GLU A 99 9.34 13.89 -19.32
C GLU A 99 10.02 14.75 -18.25
N ASN A 100 9.33 15.03 -17.14
CA ASN A 100 9.90 15.81 -16.05
C ASN A 100 11.02 15.06 -15.33
N LEU A 101 10.92 13.74 -15.17
CA LEU A 101 11.98 12.94 -14.56
C LEU A 101 13.26 13.01 -15.40
N GLU A 102 13.12 12.84 -16.72
CA GLU A 102 14.22 12.93 -17.67
C GLU A 102 14.81 14.33 -17.75
N LYS A 103 13.96 15.37 -17.69
CA LYS A 103 14.43 16.76 -17.65
C LYS A 103 15.22 17.05 -16.37
N GLY A 104 14.74 16.59 -15.21
CA GLY A 104 15.49 16.65 -13.96
C GLY A 104 16.85 15.97 -14.08
N ARG A 105 16.90 14.77 -14.67
CA ARG A 105 18.14 14.02 -14.90
C ARG A 105 19.14 14.78 -15.76
N LYS A 106 18.68 15.40 -16.85
CA LYS A 106 19.53 16.19 -17.77
C LYS A 106 20.09 17.46 -17.12
N LEU A 107 19.33 18.06 -16.20
CA LEU A 107 19.72 19.27 -15.47
C LEU A 107 20.53 18.98 -14.20
N ALA A 108 20.74 17.71 -13.85
CA ALA A 108 21.46 17.32 -12.65
C ALA A 108 22.98 17.44 -12.84
N GLU A 109 23.57 18.51 -12.32
CA GLU A 109 25.01 18.80 -12.47
C GLU A 109 25.85 18.19 -11.34
N THR A 110 25.32 18.18 -10.12
CA THR A 110 26.03 17.72 -8.92
C THR A 110 25.62 16.31 -8.49
N ASP A 111 26.41 15.69 -7.61
CA ASP A 111 26.07 14.40 -6.99
C ASP A 111 24.78 14.51 -6.15
N ASN A 112 24.53 15.68 -5.54
CA ASN A 112 23.29 15.97 -4.83
C ASN A 112 22.09 16.01 -5.78
N ASP A 113 22.18 16.73 -6.90
CA ASP A 113 21.08 16.80 -7.89
C ASP A 113 20.77 15.41 -8.45
N ARG A 114 21.83 14.64 -8.78
CA ARG A 114 21.70 13.26 -9.26
C ARG A 114 21.02 12.39 -8.22
N PHE A 115 21.43 12.48 -6.96
CA PHE A 115 20.79 11.74 -5.87
C PHE A 115 19.30 12.07 -5.75
N GLU A 116 18.92 13.35 -5.73
CA GLU A 116 17.50 13.74 -5.63
C GLU A 116 16.67 13.25 -6.81
N ASN A 117 17.21 13.33 -8.03
CA ASN A 117 16.56 12.81 -9.24
C ASN A 117 16.41 11.28 -9.20
N LEU A 118 17.44 10.56 -8.75
CA LEU A 118 17.40 9.10 -8.62
C LEU A 118 16.39 8.64 -7.55
N VAL A 119 16.30 9.33 -6.41
CA VAL A 119 15.25 9.03 -5.42
C VAL A 119 13.86 9.34 -5.97
N ALA A 120 13.70 10.42 -6.74
CA ALA A 120 12.46 10.67 -7.47
C ALA A 120 12.16 9.55 -8.48
N ALA A 121 13.16 9.00 -9.16
CA ALA A 121 12.99 7.87 -10.09
C ALA A 121 12.47 6.61 -9.39
N ILE A 122 12.98 6.28 -8.19
CA ILE A 122 12.44 5.16 -7.37
C ILE A 122 10.95 5.38 -7.12
N ARG A 123 10.58 6.60 -6.69
CA ARG A 123 9.18 6.97 -6.37
C ARG A 123 8.28 6.91 -7.59
N VAL A 124 8.71 7.49 -8.71
CA VAL A 124 7.96 7.53 -9.97
C VAL A 124 7.72 6.12 -10.50
N ASN A 125 8.75 5.27 -10.53
CA ASN A 125 8.60 3.87 -10.97
C ASN A 125 7.64 3.08 -10.06
N ASN A 126 7.75 3.24 -8.74
CA ASN A 126 6.83 2.60 -7.80
C ASN A 126 5.37 3.08 -7.96
N LEU A 127 5.15 4.36 -8.27
CA LEU A 127 3.81 4.92 -8.45
C LEU A 127 3.17 4.50 -9.78
N ILE A 128 3.93 4.52 -10.87
CA ILE A 128 3.45 4.22 -12.23
C ILE A 128 3.32 2.71 -12.47
N LYS A 129 4.25 1.91 -11.93
CA LYS A 129 4.34 0.46 -12.12
C LYS A 129 4.31 0.03 -13.59
N GLY A 130 5.11 0.71 -14.42
CA GLY A 130 5.33 0.37 -15.82
C GLY A 130 6.04 -0.98 -16.02
N ASN A 131 6.42 -1.29 -17.25
CA ASN A 131 7.16 -2.52 -17.53
C ASN A 131 8.50 -2.52 -16.77
N LYS A 132 8.83 -3.64 -16.09
CA LYS A 132 10.05 -3.78 -15.29
C LYS A 132 10.28 -2.65 -14.26
N TRP A 133 9.21 -2.07 -13.74
CA TRP A 133 9.29 -0.92 -12.83
C TRP A 133 10.15 -1.20 -11.59
N LEU A 134 10.15 -2.43 -11.08
CA LEU A 134 10.93 -2.79 -9.91
C LEU A 134 12.43 -2.81 -10.24
N ASP A 135 12.82 -3.41 -11.38
CA ASP A 135 14.21 -3.39 -11.86
C ASP A 135 14.70 -1.94 -12.03
N ALA A 136 13.88 -1.07 -12.63
CA ALA A 136 14.20 0.33 -12.81
C ALA A 136 14.36 1.08 -11.46
N ALA A 137 13.55 0.73 -10.46
CA ALA A 137 13.69 1.27 -9.10
C ALA A 137 14.96 0.74 -8.40
N GLU A 138 15.28 -0.54 -8.54
CA GLU A 138 16.50 -1.16 -8.01
C GLU A 138 17.77 -0.54 -8.63
N ASP A 139 17.76 -0.30 -9.94
CA ASP A 139 18.86 0.36 -10.65
C ASP A 139 19.06 1.81 -10.17
N ALA A 140 17.96 2.59 -10.08
CA ALA A 140 18.01 3.95 -9.56
C ALA A 140 18.50 3.99 -8.10
N TYR A 141 18.07 3.03 -7.26
CA TYR A 141 18.55 2.90 -5.89
C TYR A 141 20.06 2.62 -5.84
N ARG A 142 20.56 1.66 -6.63
CA ARG A 142 21.99 1.34 -6.70
C ARG A 142 22.81 2.56 -7.11
N GLU A 143 22.35 3.31 -8.10
CA GLU A 143 23.01 4.54 -8.55
C GLU A 143 22.95 5.65 -7.48
N ALA A 144 21.83 5.80 -6.77
CA ALA A 144 21.68 6.80 -5.71
C ALA A 144 22.67 6.53 -4.57
N MET A 145 22.84 5.27 -4.18
CA MET A 145 23.76 4.89 -3.11
C MET A 145 25.23 5.15 -3.46
N ASN A 146 25.57 5.23 -4.75
CA ASN A 146 26.93 5.53 -5.23
C ASN A 146 27.28 7.02 -5.26
N GLN A 147 26.31 7.93 -5.13
CA GLN A 147 26.56 9.37 -5.16
C GLN A 147 27.31 9.83 -3.90
N LYS A 148 28.22 10.80 -4.02
CA LYS A 148 28.90 11.43 -2.86
C LYS A 148 28.17 12.71 -2.47
N ILE A 149 27.12 12.55 -1.68
CA ILE A 149 26.24 13.66 -1.29
C ILE A 149 26.83 14.50 -0.13
N ASP A 150 26.55 15.80 -0.15
CA ASP A 150 26.57 16.64 1.05
C ASP A 150 25.13 16.79 1.56
N GLU A 151 24.82 16.14 2.68
CA GLU A 151 23.46 16.11 3.23
C GLU A 151 22.93 17.49 3.61
N LYS A 152 23.81 18.47 3.91
CA LYS A 152 23.41 19.84 4.23
C LYS A 152 22.78 20.57 3.05
N LEU A 153 23.02 20.07 1.84
CA LEU A 153 22.46 20.62 0.60
C LEU A 153 21.14 19.93 0.20
N LEU A 154 20.72 18.86 0.89
CA LEU A 154 19.45 18.19 0.63
C LEU A 154 18.33 18.78 1.47
N ASP A 155 17.54 19.68 0.88
CA ASP A 155 16.45 20.37 1.58
C ASP A 155 15.39 19.40 2.11
N TYR A 156 15.00 18.40 1.30
CA TYR A 156 13.92 17.48 1.63
C TYR A 156 14.39 16.08 2.07
N TYR A 157 15.28 15.45 1.30
CA TYR A 157 15.64 14.04 1.54
C TYR A 157 16.59 13.84 2.71
N GLN A 158 17.40 14.85 3.08
CA GLN A 158 18.22 14.90 4.31
C GLN A 158 19.26 13.78 4.53
N GLY A 159 19.39 12.82 3.62
CA GLY A 159 20.38 11.75 3.72
C GLY A 159 20.12 10.58 2.78
N LYS A 160 21.08 9.65 2.69
CA LYS A 160 20.98 8.47 1.81
C LYS A 160 19.90 7.50 2.25
N GLU A 161 19.55 7.48 3.54
CA GLU A 161 18.50 6.65 4.11
C GLU A 161 17.13 6.90 3.46
N ALA A 162 16.92 8.08 2.86
CA ALA A 162 15.74 8.37 2.05
C ALA A 162 15.58 7.40 0.88
N ALA A 163 16.67 7.12 0.14
CA ALA A 163 16.64 6.19 -0.99
C ALA A 163 16.30 4.78 -0.51
N THR A 164 16.89 4.37 0.63
CA THR A 164 16.63 3.07 1.27
C THR A 164 15.17 2.94 1.69
N TYR A 165 14.59 3.99 2.30
CA TYR A 165 13.18 4.03 2.68
C TYR A 165 12.24 3.85 1.48
N PHE A 166 12.43 4.64 0.42
CA PHE A 166 11.59 4.55 -0.78
C PHE A 166 11.78 3.22 -1.53
N MET A 167 12.97 2.62 -1.49
CA MET A 167 13.19 1.27 -2.01
C MET A 167 12.46 0.21 -1.17
N GLY A 168 12.42 0.35 0.15
CA GLY A 168 11.59 -0.48 1.02
C GLY A 168 10.11 -0.41 0.66
N LEU A 169 9.59 0.80 0.39
CA LEU A 169 8.22 0.98 -0.11
C LEU A 169 8.00 0.30 -1.47
N ALA A 170 8.95 0.40 -2.40
CA ALA A 170 8.87 -0.28 -3.69
C ALA A 170 8.82 -1.81 -3.54
N TYR A 171 9.66 -2.39 -2.67
CA TYR A 171 9.60 -3.83 -2.39
C TYR A 171 8.28 -4.25 -1.73
N LEU A 172 7.75 -3.44 -0.81
CA LEU A 172 6.45 -3.73 -0.18
C LEU A 172 5.34 -3.75 -1.22
N ASP A 173 5.34 -2.77 -2.13
CA ASP A 173 4.38 -2.63 -3.23
C ASP A 173 4.56 -3.70 -4.34
N ALA A 174 5.71 -4.37 -4.37
CA ALA A 174 6.02 -5.54 -5.21
C ALA A 174 5.73 -6.88 -4.50
N TYR A 175 5.28 -6.85 -3.25
CA TYR A 175 5.10 -8.04 -2.39
C TYR A 175 6.40 -8.82 -2.08
N GLU A 176 7.54 -8.15 -2.20
CA GLU A 176 8.87 -8.65 -1.81
C GLU A 176 9.10 -8.37 -0.32
N PHE A 177 8.25 -8.93 0.54
CA PHE A 177 8.14 -8.52 1.94
C PHE A 177 9.43 -8.62 2.74
N ARG A 178 10.24 -9.66 2.52
CA ARG A 178 11.54 -9.79 3.20
C ARG A 178 12.51 -8.70 2.77
N LYS A 179 12.60 -8.41 1.47
CA LYS A 179 13.44 -7.31 0.96
C LYS A 179 12.96 -5.96 1.48
N ALA A 180 11.64 -5.76 1.57
CA ALA A 180 11.05 -4.56 2.13
C ALA A 180 11.41 -4.39 3.62
N GLU A 181 11.25 -5.46 4.40
CA GLU A 181 11.58 -5.49 5.83
C GLU A 181 13.04 -5.13 6.07
N ASP A 182 13.97 -5.74 5.31
CA ASP A 182 15.39 -5.47 5.38
C ASP A 182 15.72 -4.01 5.07
N LYS A 183 15.06 -3.40 4.06
CA LYS A 183 15.27 -1.99 3.70
C LYS A 183 14.74 -1.03 4.76
N PHE A 184 13.60 -1.32 5.37
CA PHE A 184 13.12 -0.50 6.48
C PHE A 184 14.04 -0.61 7.70
N ARG A 185 14.56 -1.81 8.01
CA ARG A 185 15.56 -2.00 9.08
C ARG A 185 16.84 -1.21 8.81
N GLU A 186 17.37 -1.28 7.59
CA GLU A 186 18.54 -0.49 7.17
C GLU A 186 18.30 1.02 7.32
N THR A 187 17.08 1.49 7.02
CA THR A 187 16.70 2.91 7.22
C THR A 187 16.71 3.29 8.70
N LEU A 188 16.17 2.42 9.58
CA LEU A 188 16.13 2.64 11.03
C LEU A 188 17.53 2.65 11.67
N ASP A 189 18.42 1.79 11.16
CA ASP A 189 19.80 1.67 11.64
C ASP A 189 20.69 2.84 11.18
N ALA A 190 20.35 3.50 10.05
CA ALA A 190 21.13 4.58 9.48
C ALA A 190 21.13 5.86 10.33
N ARG A 191 19.95 6.29 10.82
CA ARG A 191 19.81 7.51 11.64
C ARG A 191 18.57 7.44 12.54
N LYS A 192 18.78 7.46 13.85
CA LYS A 192 17.70 7.32 14.85
C LYS A 192 16.75 8.51 14.90
N ASP A 193 17.27 9.71 14.69
CA ASP A 193 16.57 11.00 14.74
C ASP A 193 16.35 11.61 13.34
N GLY A 194 16.52 10.80 12.29
CA GLY A 194 16.34 11.22 10.90
C GLY A 194 14.86 11.32 10.51
N LYS A 195 14.55 12.21 9.55
CA LYS A 195 13.21 12.40 8.98
C LYS A 195 12.52 11.09 8.56
N TRP A 196 13.30 10.11 8.09
CA TRP A 196 12.79 8.84 7.58
C TRP A 196 12.64 7.73 8.63
N ASN A 197 13.08 7.97 9.87
CA ASN A 197 13.02 6.96 10.93
C ASN A 197 11.58 6.57 11.29
N GLU A 198 10.74 7.54 11.65
CA GLU A 198 9.35 7.28 12.04
C GLU A 198 8.50 6.66 10.90
N PRO A 199 8.57 7.15 9.64
CA PRO A 199 7.93 6.48 8.51
C PRO A 199 8.44 5.04 8.28
N ALA A 200 9.73 4.79 8.46
CA ALA A 200 10.32 3.47 8.31
C ALA A 200 9.88 2.51 9.43
N ASP A 201 9.77 2.98 10.68
CA ASP A 201 9.33 2.15 11.81
C ASP A 201 7.90 1.64 11.59
N ARG A 202 6.99 2.53 11.16
CA ARG A 202 5.62 2.13 10.81
C ARG A 202 5.60 1.10 9.69
N ALA A 203 6.38 1.32 8.63
CA ALA A 203 6.43 0.42 7.48
C ALA A 203 7.08 -0.93 7.84
N TRP A 204 8.12 -0.92 8.68
CA TRP A 204 8.78 -2.10 9.21
C TRP A 204 7.81 -2.93 10.05
N LYS A 205 7.13 -2.34 11.04
CA LYS A 205 6.13 -3.05 11.87
C LYS A 205 5.04 -3.73 11.05
N LYS A 206 4.52 -3.03 10.03
CA LYS A 206 3.54 -3.59 9.10
C LYS A 206 4.12 -4.77 8.33
N THR A 207 5.34 -4.62 7.79
CA THR A 207 5.98 -5.63 6.96
C THR A 207 6.43 -6.85 7.78
N ASP A 208 6.96 -6.66 8.98
CA ASP A 208 7.29 -7.72 9.94
C ASP A 208 6.06 -8.56 10.28
N LYS A 209 4.91 -7.92 10.56
CA LYS A 209 3.64 -8.64 10.78
C LYS A 209 3.30 -9.54 9.59
N ILE A 210 3.47 -9.04 8.35
CA ILE A 210 3.25 -9.81 7.13
C ILE A 210 4.25 -10.98 7.01
N VAL A 211 5.54 -10.73 7.19
CA VAL A 211 6.59 -11.76 7.10
C VAL A 211 6.36 -12.87 8.13
N ARG A 212 6.00 -12.51 9.37
CA ARG A 212 5.65 -13.47 10.42
C ARG A 212 4.40 -14.27 10.06
N ALA A 213 3.36 -13.62 9.55
CA ALA A 213 2.13 -14.29 9.09
C ALA A 213 2.43 -15.34 8.01
N MET A 214 3.29 -15.00 7.04
CA MET A 214 3.68 -15.86 5.91
C MET A 214 4.78 -16.88 6.25
N GLY A 215 5.40 -16.81 7.43
CA GLY A 215 6.55 -17.64 7.78
C GLY A 215 6.25 -19.15 7.66
N GLY A 216 6.97 -19.87 6.80
CA GLY A 216 6.83 -21.32 6.68
C GLY A 216 5.63 -21.80 5.87
N ILE A 217 4.94 -20.90 5.15
CA ILE A 217 3.93 -21.26 4.15
C ILE A 217 4.22 -20.55 2.82
N THR A 218 3.96 -21.25 1.72
CA THR A 218 3.92 -20.60 0.40
C THR A 218 2.54 -19.98 0.25
N VAL A 219 2.47 -18.65 0.30
CA VAL A 219 1.24 -17.90 0.07
C VAL A 219 1.14 -17.55 -1.41
N GLY A 220 -0.04 -17.76 -2.00
CA GLY A 220 -0.31 -17.41 -3.39
C GLY A 220 -0.29 -15.89 -3.64
N ASP A 221 -0.36 -15.48 -4.91
CA ASP A 221 -0.38 -14.05 -5.26
C ASP A 221 -1.61 -13.32 -4.68
N VAL A 222 -2.73 -14.04 -4.50
CA VAL A 222 -3.93 -13.53 -3.85
C VAL A 222 -3.65 -13.24 -2.38
N GLY A 223 -3.11 -14.20 -1.62
CA GLY A 223 -2.75 -13.97 -0.22
C GLY A 223 -1.71 -12.85 -0.06
N LYS A 224 -0.74 -12.70 -0.97
CA LYS A 224 0.19 -11.55 -0.93
C LYS A 224 -0.52 -10.20 -1.08
N LYS A 225 -1.47 -10.09 -2.01
CA LYS A 225 -2.29 -8.88 -2.20
C LYS A 225 -3.13 -8.59 -0.97
N ILE A 226 -3.71 -9.62 -0.36
CA ILE A 226 -4.51 -9.47 0.85
C ILE A 226 -3.63 -9.02 2.02
N ALA A 227 -2.42 -9.56 2.16
CA ALA A 227 -1.52 -9.26 3.28
C ALA A 227 -1.26 -7.77 3.53
N VAL A 228 -1.23 -6.96 2.46
CA VAL A 228 -0.97 -5.52 2.56
C VAL A 228 -2.21 -4.67 2.84
N MET A 229 -3.41 -5.26 2.82
CA MET A 229 -4.67 -4.53 3.01
C MET A 229 -4.82 -4.05 4.45
N ALA A 230 -5.22 -2.78 4.61
CA ALA A 230 -5.51 -2.20 5.92
C ALA A 230 -6.79 -2.76 6.54
N SER A 231 -7.71 -3.28 5.73
CA SER A 231 -8.91 -3.99 6.17
C SER A 231 -9.31 -5.01 5.11
N VAL A 232 -9.62 -6.24 5.52
CA VAL A 232 -10.14 -7.26 4.61
C VAL A 232 -11.67 -7.22 4.54
N GLY A 233 -12.20 -7.47 3.34
CA GLY A 233 -13.62 -7.67 3.11
C GLY A 233 -14.04 -9.13 3.22
N ARG A 234 -15.34 -9.38 3.20
CA ARG A 234 -15.93 -10.73 3.18
C ARG A 234 -15.44 -11.56 1.99
N GLY A 235 -15.24 -10.93 0.84
CA GLY A 235 -14.72 -11.60 -0.36
C GLY A 235 -13.25 -11.99 -0.24
N ASP A 236 -12.42 -11.14 0.38
CA ASP A 236 -11.01 -11.45 0.63
C ASP A 236 -10.86 -12.62 1.60
N LEU A 237 -11.68 -12.65 2.65
CA LEU A 237 -11.68 -13.74 3.62
C LEU A 237 -12.17 -15.06 2.97
N ALA A 238 -13.18 -15.01 2.11
CA ALA A 238 -13.59 -16.17 1.32
C ALA A 238 -12.43 -16.70 0.47
N ALA A 239 -11.72 -15.81 -0.23
CA ALA A 239 -10.55 -16.19 -1.01
C ALA A 239 -9.44 -16.81 -0.14
N LEU A 240 -9.11 -16.24 1.03
CA LEU A 240 -8.14 -16.84 1.94
C LEU A 240 -8.54 -18.25 2.39
N LEU A 241 -9.81 -18.47 2.73
CA LEU A 241 -10.28 -19.78 3.16
C LEU A 241 -10.23 -20.81 2.02
N ILE A 242 -10.63 -20.44 0.81
CA ILE A 242 -10.65 -21.38 -0.31
C ILE A 242 -9.24 -21.60 -0.88
N ASP A 243 -8.49 -20.53 -1.13
CA ASP A 243 -7.23 -20.59 -1.85
C ASP A 243 -6.03 -20.87 -0.96
N GLU A 244 -5.98 -20.33 0.25
CA GLU A 244 -4.81 -20.55 1.12
C GLU A 244 -5.06 -21.74 2.06
N LEU A 245 -6.21 -21.82 2.72
CA LEU A 245 -6.54 -22.94 3.61
C LEU A 245 -6.98 -24.21 2.86
N LYS A 246 -7.35 -24.10 1.58
CA LYS A 246 -7.91 -25.21 0.78
C LYS A 246 -9.17 -25.81 1.40
N LEU A 247 -10.02 -24.93 1.96
CA LEU A 247 -11.22 -25.31 2.72
C LEU A 247 -12.11 -26.30 1.97
N ASP A 248 -12.32 -26.09 0.67
CA ASP A 248 -13.14 -26.98 -0.15
C ASP A 248 -12.64 -28.43 -0.09
N LYS A 249 -11.35 -28.65 -0.33
CA LYS A 249 -10.75 -29.99 -0.27
C LYS A 249 -10.82 -30.58 1.14
N LEU A 250 -10.58 -29.77 2.16
CA LEU A 250 -10.63 -30.21 3.55
C LEU A 250 -12.03 -30.68 3.94
N PHE A 251 -13.08 -29.93 3.56
CA PHE A 251 -14.47 -30.27 3.88
C PHE A 251 -14.93 -31.51 3.08
N GLN A 252 -14.55 -31.61 1.80
CA GLN A 252 -14.86 -32.80 1.00
C GLN A 252 -14.27 -34.07 1.62
N GLY A 253 -13.05 -33.99 2.15
CA GLY A 253 -12.39 -35.12 2.82
C GLY A 253 -13.11 -35.64 4.06
N ARG A 254 -14.06 -34.87 4.63
CA ARG A 254 -14.87 -35.26 5.78
C ARG A 254 -16.18 -35.95 5.41
N ILE A 255 -16.59 -35.92 4.14
CA ILE A 255 -17.80 -36.56 3.65
C ILE A 255 -17.45 -37.92 3.04
N PRO A 256 -17.92 -39.05 3.61
CA PRO A 256 -17.54 -40.38 3.13
C PRO A 256 -18.02 -40.70 1.70
N VAL A 257 -19.11 -40.05 1.27
CA VAL A 257 -19.81 -40.37 0.02
C VAL A 257 -19.63 -39.24 -0.99
N LYS A 258 -18.75 -39.45 -1.98
CA LYS A 258 -18.43 -38.46 -3.01
C LYS A 258 -19.65 -37.96 -3.80
N SER A 259 -20.62 -38.82 -4.06
CA SER A 259 -21.86 -38.44 -4.77
C SER A 259 -22.77 -37.49 -3.97
N GLN A 260 -22.59 -37.37 -2.65
CA GLN A 260 -23.24 -36.34 -1.84
C GLN A 260 -22.57 -34.99 -2.06
N VAL A 261 -21.24 -34.96 -2.08
CA VAL A 261 -20.43 -33.76 -2.37
C VAL A 261 -20.73 -33.21 -3.76
N ASP A 262 -20.79 -34.07 -4.77
CA ASP A 262 -21.01 -33.67 -6.16
C ASP A 262 -22.39 -33.01 -6.38
N LYS A 263 -23.34 -33.23 -5.47
CA LYS A 263 -24.67 -32.60 -5.50
C LYS A 263 -24.72 -31.29 -4.72
N MET A 264 -23.69 -30.98 -3.92
CA MET A 264 -23.64 -29.75 -3.15
C MET A 264 -23.28 -28.58 -4.05
N GLN A 265 -24.11 -27.55 -4.02
CA GLN A 265 -23.88 -26.28 -4.69
C GLN A 265 -24.49 -25.15 -3.86
N ALA A 266 -24.04 -23.93 -4.10
CA ALA A 266 -24.72 -22.76 -3.55
C ALA A 266 -26.19 -22.74 -4.00
N GLU A 267 -27.10 -22.36 -3.11
CA GLU A 267 -28.54 -22.36 -3.39
C GLU A 267 -28.92 -21.35 -4.49
N PHE A 268 -28.13 -20.29 -4.63
CA PHE A 268 -28.24 -19.28 -5.70
C PHE A 268 -26.91 -18.54 -5.87
N THR A 269 -26.80 -17.73 -6.92
CA THR A 269 -25.67 -16.80 -7.12
C THR A 269 -26.14 -15.36 -6.82
N PRO A 270 -25.58 -14.69 -5.79
CA PRO A 270 -25.87 -13.29 -5.51
C PRO A 270 -25.53 -12.36 -6.69
N ALA A 271 -26.38 -11.36 -6.93
CA ALA A 271 -26.21 -10.47 -8.08
C ALA A 271 -24.92 -9.63 -8.00
N ASP A 272 -24.50 -9.27 -6.79
CA ASP A 272 -23.34 -8.43 -6.51
C ASP A 272 -21.98 -9.15 -6.68
N ILE A 273 -21.98 -10.46 -6.94
CA ILE A 273 -20.76 -11.23 -7.19
C ILE A 273 -20.59 -11.68 -8.64
N MET A 274 -21.54 -11.37 -9.53
CA MET A 274 -21.54 -11.88 -10.91
C MET A 274 -20.27 -11.53 -11.69
N ASN A 275 -19.71 -10.34 -11.45
CA ASN A 275 -18.47 -9.84 -12.05
C ASN A 275 -17.37 -9.66 -10.99
N TYR A 276 -17.52 -10.26 -9.80
CA TYR A 276 -16.53 -10.14 -8.73
C TYR A 276 -15.37 -11.12 -8.99
N PRO A 277 -14.10 -10.70 -8.82
CA PRO A 277 -12.95 -11.57 -9.10
C PRO A 277 -12.94 -12.89 -8.33
N PHE A 278 -13.44 -12.90 -7.09
CA PHE A 278 -13.50 -14.12 -6.26
C PHE A 278 -14.89 -14.76 -6.23
N LYS A 279 -15.60 -14.74 -7.35
CA LYS A 279 -16.96 -15.29 -7.45
C LYS A 279 -17.01 -16.77 -7.05
N ASP A 280 -16.06 -17.57 -7.52
CA ASP A 280 -16.07 -19.02 -7.32
C ASP A 280 -15.75 -19.39 -5.88
N GLU A 281 -14.85 -18.65 -5.23
CA GLU A 281 -14.50 -18.79 -3.83
C GLU A 281 -15.70 -18.42 -2.95
N VAL A 282 -16.41 -17.35 -3.29
CA VAL A 282 -17.66 -16.96 -2.62
C VAL A 282 -18.73 -18.04 -2.76
N LEU A 283 -18.97 -18.54 -3.97
CA LEU A 283 -19.95 -19.62 -4.19
C LEU A 283 -19.55 -20.90 -3.44
N THR A 284 -18.26 -21.15 -3.29
CA THR A 284 -17.74 -22.30 -2.55
C THR A 284 -17.96 -22.16 -1.05
N VAL A 285 -17.70 -21.00 -0.43
CA VAL A 285 -18.03 -20.81 1.00
C VAL A 285 -19.53 -20.87 1.25
N MET A 286 -20.35 -20.39 0.31
CA MET A 286 -21.82 -20.51 0.35
C MET A 286 -22.29 -21.97 0.25
N LYS A 287 -21.70 -22.75 -0.67
CA LYS A 287 -21.92 -24.21 -0.79
C LYS A 287 -21.70 -24.91 0.55
N TRP A 288 -20.66 -24.51 1.29
CA TRP A 288 -20.30 -25.06 2.58
C TRP A 288 -21.01 -24.41 3.78
N LYS A 289 -21.89 -23.44 3.53
CA LYS A 289 -22.69 -22.72 4.54
C LYS A 289 -21.81 -22.22 5.70
N VAL A 290 -20.66 -21.63 5.38
CA VAL A 290 -19.72 -21.12 6.40
C VAL A 290 -20.40 -19.99 7.17
N ARG A 291 -20.55 -20.15 8.49
CA ARG A 291 -21.23 -19.16 9.33
C ARG A 291 -20.48 -17.84 9.33
N GLY A 292 -21.20 -16.73 9.25
CA GLY A 292 -20.66 -15.38 9.11
C GLY A 292 -20.39 -14.95 7.66
N LEU A 293 -20.37 -15.88 6.70
CA LEU A 293 -20.21 -15.62 5.26
C LEU A 293 -21.50 -15.91 4.45
N GLU A 294 -22.66 -15.90 5.10
CA GLU A 294 -23.95 -16.04 4.41
C GLU A 294 -24.38 -14.74 3.73
N PRO A 295 -25.08 -14.80 2.58
CA PRO A 295 -25.70 -13.61 1.99
C PRO A 295 -26.60 -12.87 2.97
N LYS A 296 -26.51 -11.54 2.96
CA LYS A 296 -27.31 -10.63 3.79
C LYS A 296 -28.45 -10.07 2.95
N PHE A 297 -29.63 -9.97 3.54
CA PHE A 297 -30.75 -9.27 2.89
C PHE A 297 -30.39 -7.78 2.76
N ASP A 298 -30.54 -7.25 1.55
CA ASP A 298 -30.29 -5.85 1.26
C ASP A 298 -31.62 -5.12 1.01
N GLU A 299 -31.94 -4.18 1.88
CA GLU A 299 -33.21 -3.45 1.85
C GLU A 299 -33.39 -2.60 0.59
N THR A 300 -32.30 -2.16 -0.03
CA THR A 300 -32.35 -1.29 -1.21
C THR A 300 -32.68 -2.08 -2.46
N THR A 301 -31.98 -3.21 -2.65
CA THR A 301 -32.16 -4.08 -3.81
C THR A 301 -33.25 -5.14 -3.63
N LYS A 302 -33.78 -5.28 -2.40
CA LYS A 302 -34.75 -6.31 -1.99
C LYS A 302 -34.30 -7.72 -2.37
N ALA A 303 -33.00 -7.97 -2.29
CA ALA A 303 -32.36 -9.23 -2.64
C ALA A 303 -31.32 -9.62 -1.58
N TYR A 304 -30.99 -10.91 -1.52
CA TYR A 304 -29.85 -11.39 -0.75
C TYR A 304 -28.56 -11.15 -1.52
N LEU A 305 -27.66 -10.37 -0.94
CA LEU A 305 -26.36 -10.01 -1.51
C LEU A 305 -25.23 -10.55 -0.65
N PHE A 306 -24.10 -10.91 -1.25
CA PHE A 306 -22.96 -11.41 -0.48
C PHE A 306 -22.18 -10.30 0.24
N LYS A 307 -22.17 -9.11 -0.35
CA LYS A 307 -21.45 -7.89 0.08
C LYS A 307 -19.94 -8.11 0.20
N PRO A 308 -19.24 -8.48 -0.89
CA PRO A 308 -17.82 -8.89 -0.83
C PRO A 308 -16.89 -7.80 -0.27
N GLY A 309 -17.20 -6.53 -0.50
CA GLY A 309 -16.42 -5.39 0.00
C GLY A 309 -16.77 -4.93 1.42
N GLU A 310 -17.77 -5.53 2.07
CA GLU A 310 -18.08 -5.22 3.48
C GLU A 310 -16.93 -5.71 4.36
N LYS A 311 -16.38 -4.82 5.18
CA LYS A 311 -15.24 -5.11 6.05
C LYS A 311 -15.63 -6.14 7.10
N VAL A 312 -14.72 -7.06 7.40
CA VAL A 312 -14.90 -8.06 8.45
C VAL A 312 -14.30 -7.54 9.75
N ALA A 313 -15.12 -7.47 10.80
CA ALA A 313 -14.63 -7.15 12.14
C ALA A 313 -13.93 -8.34 12.80
N ARG A 314 -13.04 -8.10 13.78
CA ARG A 314 -12.29 -9.17 14.48
C ARG A 314 -13.22 -10.18 15.15
N GLY A 315 -14.33 -9.74 15.75
CA GLY A 315 -15.34 -10.64 16.33
C GLY A 315 -16.04 -11.52 15.29
N GLU A 316 -16.36 -10.95 14.11
CA GLU A 316 -16.96 -11.70 13.00
C GLU A 316 -15.97 -12.73 12.43
N MET A 317 -14.70 -12.36 12.29
CA MET A 317 -13.67 -13.31 11.86
C MET A 317 -13.53 -14.47 12.85
N ALA A 318 -13.53 -14.19 14.16
CA ALA A 318 -13.49 -15.25 15.17
C ALA A 318 -14.66 -16.23 15.01
N PHE A 319 -15.86 -15.70 14.77
CA PHE A 319 -17.07 -16.50 14.52
C PHE A 319 -16.99 -17.38 13.27
N ILE A 320 -16.45 -16.82 12.17
CA ILE A 320 -16.21 -17.54 10.92
C ILE A 320 -15.20 -18.67 11.14
N LEU A 321 -14.06 -18.39 11.78
CA LEU A 321 -13.01 -19.38 12.01
C LEU A 321 -13.43 -20.48 12.99
N GLU A 322 -14.26 -20.16 14.00
CA GLU A 322 -14.84 -21.16 14.89
C GLU A 322 -15.72 -22.15 14.13
N ASP A 323 -16.57 -21.67 13.21
CA ASP A 323 -17.40 -22.53 12.36
C ASP A 323 -16.55 -23.46 11.49
N VAL A 324 -15.51 -22.90 10.87
CA VAL A 324 -14.56 -23.69 10.07
C VAL A 324 -13.88 -24.74 10.94
N LEU A 325 -13.39 -24.37 12.12
CA LEU A 325 -12.73 -25.29 13.04
C LEU A 325 -13.68 -26.44 13.43
N MET A 326 -14.91 -26.14 13.84
CA MET A 326 -15.92 -27.15 14.19
C MET A 326 -16.20 -28.12 13.06
N LYS A 327 -16.38 -27.62 11.84
CA LYS A 327 -16.65 -28.47 10.67
C LYS A 327 -15.47 -29.37 10.32
N LEU A 328 -14.25 -28.91 10.54
CA LEU A 328 -13.03 -29.69 10.27
C LEU A 328 -12.78 -30.76 11.32
N THR A 329 -12.93 -30.42 12.60
CA THR A 329 -12.66 -31.36 13.69
C THR A 329 -13.85 -32.29 13.96
N GLY A 330 -15.08 -31.83 13.69
CA GLY A 330 -16.31 -32.48 14.13
C GLY A 330 -16.59 -32.28 15.63
N ASP A 331 -15.87 -31.38 16.30
CA ASP A 331 -16.05 -31.12 17.73
C ASP A 331 -17.17 -30.10 18.00
N GLU A 332 -18.39 -30.61 18.15
CA GLU A 332 -19.58 -29.79 18.44
C GLU A 332 -19.51 -29.10 19.80
N LYS A 333 -18.66 -29.57 20.73
CA LYS A 333 -18.53 -28.96 22.07
C LYS A 333 -17.98 -27.54 22.00
N LEU A 334 -17.29 -27.20 20.92
CA LEU A 334 -16.78 -25.85 20.68
C LEU A 334 -17.91 -24.82 20.69
N ALA A 335 -19.10 -25.14 20.16
CA ALA A 335 -20.22 -24.21 20.04
C ALA A 335 -20.69 -23.62 21.38
N THR A 336 -20.40 -24.29 22.50
CA THR A 336 -20.81 -23.88 23.84
C THR A 336 -19.68 -23.92 24.86
N ALA A 337 -18.42 -24.04 24.41
CA ALA A 337 -17.27 -24.31 25.28
C ALA A 337 -17.08 -23.28 26.40
N PHE A 338 -17.50 -22.03 26.17
CA PHE A 338 -17.36 -20.92 27.12
C PHE A 338 -18.71 -20.36 27.60
N PHE A 339 -19.82 -21.07 27.37
CA PHE A 339 -21.12 -20.65 27.87
C PHE A 339 -21.17 -20.73 29.41
N GLY A 340 -21.82 -19.76 30.04
CA GLY A 340 -21.95 -19.69 31.50
C GLY A 340 -20.74 -19.09 32.23
N GLN A 341 -19.76 -18.54 31.49
CA GLN A 341 -18.70 -17.75 32.11
C GLN A 341 -19.15 -16.31 32.36
N ASP A 342 -18.99 -15.84 33.60
CA ASP A 342 -19.43 -14.50 34.00
C ASP A 342 -18.35 -13.42 33.79
N ARG A 343 -17.12 -13.81 33.49
CA ARG A 343 -15.98 -12.90 33.34
C ARG A 343 -15.24 -13.15 32.03
N SER A 344 -15.06 -12.09 31.28
CA SER A 344 -14.23 -12.11 30.08
C SER A 344 -12.77 -11.79 30.44
N PRO A 345 -11.79 -12.49 29.82
CA PRO A 345 -10.39 -12.07 29.86
C PRO A 345 -10.14 -10.79 29.02
N PHE A 346 -11.06 -10.42 28.13
CA PHE A 346 -10.97 -9.22 27.29
C PHE A 346 -12.00 -8.17 27.76
N PRO A 347 -11.59 -6.96 28.17
CA PRO A 347 -12.50 -5.92 28.67
C PRO A 347 -13.59 -5.50 27.67
N ASP A 348 -13.27 -5.52 26.38
CA ASP A 348 -14.16 -5.12 25.28
C ASP A 348 -15.08 -6.24 24.77
N VAL A 349 -14.91 -7.48 25.25
CA VAL A 349 -15.74 -8.64 24.86
C VAL A 349 -16.63 -9.04 26.02
N LYS A 350 -17.87 -8.56 26.03
CA LYS A 350 -18.83 -8.93 27.09
C LYS A 350 -19.27 -10.39 26.94
N PRO A 351 -19.52 -11.14 28.04
CA PRO A 351 -20.10 -12.49 27.98
C PRO A 351 -21.44 -12.58 27.23
N THR A 352 -22.18 -11.47 27.15
CA THR A 352 -23.43 -11.36 26.39
C THR A 352 -23.24 -11.07 24.90
N SER A 353 -22.00 -10.85 24.45
CA SER A 353 -21.70 -10.63 23.03
C SER A 353 -21.99 -11.89 22.23
N PRO A 354 -22.61 -11.79 21.03
CA PRO A 354 -22.82 -12.94 20.16
C PRO A 354 -21.52 -13.59 19.70
N PHE A 355 -20.40 -12.86 19.76
CA PHE A 355 -19.08 -13.38 19.38
C PHE A 355 -18.27 -13.91 20.56
N TYR A 356 -18.74 -13.81 21.81
CA TYR A 356 -17.96 -14.13 23.00
C TYR A 356 -17.33 -15.52 22.97
N ASN A 357 -18.15 -16.55 22.69
CA ASN A 357 -17.69 -17.94 22.64
C ASN A 357 -16.64 -18.16 21.54
N ALA A 358 -16.88 -17.61 20.36
CA ALA A 358 -15.96 -17.73 19.22
C ALA A 358 -14.63 -17.02 19.48
N VAL A 359 -14.67 -15.82 20.05
CA VAL A 359 -13.46 -15.08 20.44
C VAL A 359 -12.63 -15.92 21.39
N LEU A 360 -13.23 -16.45 22.47
CA LEU A 360 -12.49 -17.27 23.43
C LEU A 360 -11.97 -18.57 22.82
N ASN A 361 -12.75 -19.24 21.97
CA ASN A 361 -12.30 -20.42 21.26
C ASN A 361 -11.07 -20.16 20.39
N MET A 362 -11.06 -19.05 19.65
CA MET A 362 -9.95 -18.70 18.76
C MET A 362 -8.72 -18.21 19.53
N THR A 363 -8.89 -17.47 20.62
CA THR A 363 -7.75 -16.95 21.39
C THR A 363 -7.09 -18.02 22.26
N THR A 364 -7.87 -18.85 22.94
CA THR A 364 -7.33 -19.94 23.80
C THR A 364 -6.57 -21.00 23.01
N ARG A 365 -6.84 -21.13 21.71
CA ARG A 365 -6.11 -22.01 20.78
C ARG A 365 -4.96 -21.31 20.07
N GLY A 366 -4.74 -20.02 20.32
CA GLY A 366 -3.74 -19.21 19.62
C GLY A 366 -3.97 -19.15 18.11
N ILE A 367 -5.24 -19.14 17.69
CA ILE A 367 -5.64 -18.89 16.29
C ILE A 367 -5.75 -17.38 16.06
N MET A 368 -6.30 -16.65 17.02
CA MET A 368 -6.31 -15.19 17.07
C MET A 368 -5.65 -14.70 18.36
N GLU A 369 -5.20 -13.45 18.41
CA GLU A 369 -4.48 -12.89 19.55
C GLU A 369 -5.11 -11.56 19.98
N GLY A 370 -5.15 -11.27 21.28
CA GLY A 370 -5.51 -9.95 21.79
C GLY A 370 -4.33 -8.97 21.75
N GLU A 371 -4.58 -7.71 22.10
CA GLU A 371 -3.57 -6.67 22.19
C GLU A 371 -2.88 -6.64 23.54
N LEU A 372 -1.72 -5.97 23.59
CA LEU A 372 -1.01 -5.68 24.85
C LEU A 372 -1.83 -4.82 25.82
N SER A 373 -2.83 -4.07 25.32
CA SER A 373 -3.78 -3.33 26.17
C SER A 373 -4.70 -4.25 26.98
N GLY A 374 -4.79 -5.53 26.59
CA GLY A 374 -5.76 -6.48 27.10
C GLY A 374 -7.06 -6.54 26.29
N ASP A 375 -7.25 -5.66 25.29
CA ASP A 375 -8.44 -5.68 24.43
C ASP A 375 -8.31 -6.73 23.33
N PHE A 376 -9.45 -7.30 22.93
CA PHE A 376 -9.52 -8.11 21.71
C PHE A 376 -9.77 -7.26 20.46
N ARG A 377 -10.25 -6.01 20.61
CA ARG A 377 -10.64 -5.10 19.53
C ARG A 377 -11.79 -5.68 18.69
N ILE A 378 -12.85 -6.14 19.36
CA ILE A 378 -13.92 -6.95 18.77
C ILE A 378 -14.61 -6.32 17.54
N ASN A 379 -14.75 -5.00 17.51
CA ASN A 379 -15.43 -4.26 16.43
C ASN A 379 -14.46 -3.67 15.40
N ASP A 380 -13.15 -3.78 15.64
CA ASP A 380 -12.16 -3.25 14.71
C ASP A 380 -12.12 -4.12 13.45
N PRO A 381 -11.90 -3.52 12.26
CA PRO A 381 -11.68 -4.28 11.05
C PRO A 381 -10.39 -5.11 11.16
N VAL A 382 -10.41 -6.32 10.62
CA VAL A 382 -9.23 -7.17 10.51
C VAL A 382 -8.34 -6.68 9.37
N ASP A 383 -7.04 -6.52 9.61
CA ASP A 383 -6.07 -6.28 8.54
C ASP A 383 -5.61 -7.58 7.86
N GLY A 384 -5.06 -7.47 6.65
CA GLY A 384 -4.71 -8.64 5.84
C GLY A 384 -3.67 -9.55 6.45
N ALA A 385 -2.67 -8.98 7.12
CA ALA A 385 -1.61 -9.76 7.76
C ALA A 385 -2.16 -10.60 8.92
N GLU A 386 -3.04 -10.01 9.72
CA GLU A 386 -3.77 -10.71 10.78
C GLU A 386 -4.66 -11.82 10.22
N ALA A 387 -5.39 -11.56 9.15
CA ALA A 387 -6.27 -12.55 8.54
C ALA A 387 -5.49 -13.78 8.06
N ILE A 388 -4.36 -13.56 7.38
CA ILE A 388 -3.48 -14.64 6.90
C ILE A 388 -2.87 -15.42 8.08
N LEU A 389 -2.40 -14.71 9.11
CA LEU A 389 -1.84 -15.36 10.30
C LEU A 389 -2.89 -16.26 10.95
N ALA A 390 -4.11 -15.77 11.16
CA ALA A 390 -5.15 -16.54 11.80
C ALA A 390 -5.59 -17.76 10.97
N VAL A 391 -5.71 -17.63 9.64
CA VAL A 391 -5.99 -18.76 8.74
C VAL A 391 -4.88 -19.82 8.79
N ARG A 392 -3.62 -19.39 8.83
CA ARG A 392 -2.48 -20.30 8.99
C ARG A 392 -2.48 -20.99 10.35
N MET A 393 -2.70 -20.24 11.44
CA MET A 393 -2.73 -20.81 12.78
C MET A 393 -3.86 -21.83 12.91
N LEU A 394 -5.02 -21.54 12.33
CA LEU A 394 -6.12 -22.50 12.21
C LEU A 394 -5.65 -23.79 11.51
N GLN A 395 -5.02 -23.69 10.34
CA GLN A 395 -4.48 -24.84 9.60
C GLN A 395 -3.52 -25.69 10.46
N GLN A 396 -2.63 -25.05 11.21
CA GLN A 396 -1.71 -25.75 12.11
C GLN A 396 -2.43 -26.48 13.24
N ARG A 397 -3.50 -25.90 13.80
CA ARG A 397 -4.28 -26.55 14.87
C ARG A 397 -5.09 -27.73 14.38
N ILE A 398 -5.56 -27.71 13.13
CA ILE A 398 -6.28 -28.83 12.52
C ILE A 398 -5.34 -30.03 12.32
N ASN A 399 -4.08 -29.80 11.91
CA ASN A 399 -3.12 -30.88 11.63
C ASN A 399 -2.52 -31.56 12.87
N ILE A 400 -2.79 -31.05 14.08
CA ILE A 400 -2.31 -31.64 15.34
C ILE A 400 -3.29 -32.70 15.88
N HIS A 401 -4.50 -32.74 15.32
CA HIS A 401 -5.56 -33.71 15.63
C HIS A 401 -5.81 -34.61 14.43
#